data_AF-A0A356U0W9-F1
#
_entry.id   AF-A0A356U0W9-F1
#
_cell.length_a   1.000
_cell.length_b   1.000
_cell.length_c   1.000
_cell.angle_alpha   90.00
_cell.angle_beta   90.00
_cell.angle_gamma   90.00
#
_symmetry.space_group_name_H-M   'P 1'
#
loop_
_entity.id
_entity.type
_entity.pdbx_description
1 polymer ?
#
loop_
_entity_poly.entity_id
_entity_poly.type
_entity_poly.pdbx_seq_one_letter_code
_entity_poly.pdbx_strand_id
1 'polypeptide(L)'
;MTDTQIVPNPQYPSGGHAMLQGTGLPAGRVSLSIKRRLDERYLGNDGWQSAPTHLGPMSIDEHGNIPMGPEVVDHMEVYTALQITISGEDFYLEWPDNILGSPALAGLGGIGITKPMTKTEKEPVLQAKEPLM
;
A
#
# COMPACT_ATOMS: atom_id res chain seq x y z
N MET A 1 3.11 27.69 2.70
CA MET A 1 2.10 26.63 2.48
C MET A 1 2.90 25.41 2.06
N THR A 2 3.13 24.48 2.99
CA THR A 2 3.83 23.24 2.65
C THR A 2 2.79 22.35 2.00
N ASP A 3 2.96 22.05 0.72
CA ASP A 3 2.03 21.19 -0.01
C ASP A 3 2.29 19.73 0.44
N THR A 4 1.33 19.16 1.17
CA THR A 4 1.43 17.78 1.65
C THR A 4 1.09 16.84 0.51
N GLN A 5 2.01 15.94 0.18
CA GLN A 5 1.88 15.06 -0.99
C GLN A 5 2.32 13.63 -0.67
N ILE A 6 1.73 12.66 -1.36
CA ILE A 6 2.17 11.26 -1.32
C ILE A 6 3.00 10.99 -2.57
N VAL A 7 4.19 10.42 -2.39
CA VAL A 7 5.10 10.03 -3.47
C VAL A 7 5.56 8.57 -3.32
N PRO A 8 6.02 7.91 -4.39
CA PRO A 8 6.69 6.61 -4.29
C PRO A 8 7.94 6.70 -3.41
N ASN A 9 8.22 5.65 -2.62
CA ASN A 9 9.44 5.62 -1.84
C ASN A 9 10.65 5.17 -2.71
N PRO A 10 11.65 6.04 -2.97
CA PRO A 10 12.77 5.71 -3.85
C PRO A 10 13.70 4.61 -3.29
N GLN A 11 13.63 4.32 -1.98
CA GLN A 11 14.37 3.21 -1.38
C GLN A 11 13.82 1.84 -1.78
N TYR A 12 12.57 1.79 -2.28
CA TYR A 12 11.87 0.58 -2.69
C TYR A 12 11.39 0.72 -4.14
N PRO A 13 12.32 0.70 -5.12
CA PRO A 13 11.98 0.90 -6.53
C PRO A 13 11.07 -0.20 -7.10
N SER A 14 11.02 -1.36 -6.44
CA SER A 14 10.13 -2.47 -6.80
C SER A 14 8.66 -2.23 -6.42
N GLY A 15 8.33 -1.17 -5.68
CA GLY A 15 6.97 -0.90 -5.20
C GLY A 15 6.71 -1.39 -3.77
N GLY A 16 5.46 -1.24 -3.33
CA GLY A 16 4.99 -1.61 -1.99
C GLY A 16 5.23 -0.56 -0.92
N HIS A 17 5.87 0.56 -1.25
CA HIS A 17 6.16 1.62 -0.29
C HIS A 17 5.91 3.00 -0.88
N ALA A 18 5.38 3.87 -0.04
CA ALA A 18 5.12 5.26 -0.33
C ALA A 18 5.73 6.14 0.77
N MET A 19 5.73 7.45 0.53
CA MET A 19 6.21 8.43 1.47
C MET A 19 5.27 9.63 1.46
N LEU A 20 4.76 10.01 2.64
CA LEU A 20 4.01 11.25 2.82
C LEU A 20 5.01 12.35 3.12
N GLN A 21 5.09 13.35 2.25
CA GLN A 21 6.00 14.47 2.36
C GLN A 21 5.24 15.76 2.66
N GLY A 22 5.96 16.76 3.17
CA GLY A 22 5.42 18.10 3.34
C GLY A 22 4.39 18.21 4.46
N THR A 23 4.46 17.33 5.46
CA THR A 23 3.62 17.43 6.68
C THR A 23 4.03 18.63 7.54
N GLY A 24 5.29 19.07 7.45
CA GLY A 24 5.83 20.13 8.31
C GLY A 24 5.95 19.72 9.79
N LEU A 25 5.74 18.44 10.09
CA LEU A 25 5.78 17.92 11.45
C LEU A 25 7.22 17.67 11.91
N PRO A 26 7.52 17.86 13.20
CA PRO A 26 8.84 17.57 13.74
C PRO A 26 9.13 16.06 13.71
N ALA A 27 10.42 15.71 13.56
CA ALA A 27 10.89 14.34 13.68
C ALA A 27 10.43 13.70 15.00
N GLY A 28 10.01 12.44 14.96
CA GLY A 28 9.42 11.80 16.12
C GLY A 28 8.59 10.56 15.77
N ARG A 29 7.65 10.21 16.66
CA ARG A 29 6.69 9.13 16.44
C ARG A 29 5.28 9.68 16.55
N VAL A 30 4.45 9.41 15.54
CA VAL A 30 3.06 9.88 15.48
C VAL A 30 2.10 8.75 15.17
N SER A 31 0.89 8.84 15.67
CA SER A 31 -0.20 7.96 15.21
C SER A 31 -0.82 8.57 13.96
N LEU A 32 -1.12 7.72 12.98
CA LEU A 32 -1.66 8.09 11.69
C LEU A 32 -3.04 7.46 11.54
N SER A 33 -4.05 8.23 11.17
CA SER A 33 -5.36 7.69 10.75
C SER A 33 -5.59 8.02 9.30
N ILE A 34 -5.93 7.03 8.48
CA ILE A 34 -6.26 7.24 7.08
C ILE A 34 -7.73 6.91 6.88
N LYS A 35 -8.52 7.88 6.44
CA LYS A 35 -9.94 7.73 6.11
C LYS A 35 -10.14 7.93 4.61
N ARG A 36 -10.80 6.97 3.95
CA ARG A 36 -11.34 7.15 2.60
C ARG A 36 -12.57 8.03 2.68
N ARG A 37 -12.57 9.13 1.92
CA ARG A 37 -13.64 10.14 2.01
C ARG A 37 -14.96 9.70 1.38
N LEU A 38 -14.90 8.81 0.40
CA LEU A 38 -16.08 8.40 -0.38
C LEU A 38 -17.08 7.59 0.44
N ASP A 39 -16.59 6.60 1.18
CA ASP A 39 -17.39 5.63 1.95
C ASP A 39 -17.14 5.73 3.47
N GLU A 40 -16.38 6.74 3.88
CA GLU A 40 -16.04 7.07 5.25
C GLU A 40 -15.36 5.94 6.04
N ARG A 41 -14.66 5.05 5.34
CA ARG A 41 -13.95 3.93 5.95
C ARG A 41 -12.53 4.32 6.35
N TYR A 42 -12.07 3.75 7.45
CA TYR A 42 -10.73 3.89 7.97
C TYR A 42 -9.88 2.71 7.55
N LEU A 43 -8.62 2.97 7.24
CA LEU A 43 -7.66 1.91 6.99
C LEU A 43 -7.17 1.35 8.32
N GLY A 44 -7.32 0.03 8.49
CA GLY A 44 -6.72 -0.76 9.56
C GLY A 44 -5.77 -1.82 9.01
N ASN A 45 -5.26 -2.67 9.89
CA ASN A 45 -4.29 -3.72 9.53
C ASN A 45 -4.84 -4.76 8.52
N ASP A 46 -6.16 -4.96 8.48
CA ASP A 46 -6.84 -5.91 7.59
C ASP A 46 -7.52 -5.21 6.40
N GLY A 47 -7.27 -3.91 6.20
CA GLY A 47 -7.85 -3.09 5.14
C GLY A 47 -8.93 -2.11 5.62
N TRP A 48 -9.88 -1.79 4.74
CA TRP A 48 -10.89 -0.75 4.97
C TRP A 48 -12.02 -1.21 5.91
N GLN A 49 -12.24 -0.47 6.99
CA GLN A 49 -13.20 -0.78 8.04
C GLN A 49 -14.01 0.46 8.48
N SER A 50 -15.21 0.24 9.01
CA SER A 50 -16.09 1.36 9.43
C SER A 50 -15.67 2.01 10.75
N ALA A 51 -14.96 1.29 11.61
CA ALA A 51 -14.54 1.82 12.91
C ALA A 51 -13.26 2.68 12.76
N PRO A 52 -13.20 3.88 13.38
CA PRO A 52 -12.00 4.70 13.43
C PRO A 52 -10.80 3.88 13.89
N THR A 53 -9.72 3.91 13.12
CA THR A 53 -8.50 3.15 13.40
C THR A 53 -7.27 3.99 13.19
N HIS A 54 -6.33 3.80 14.10
CA HIS A 54 -5.04 4.45 14.09
C HIS A 54 -4.01 3.38 13.72
N LEU A 55 -3.26 3.66 12.66
CA LEU A 55 -2.03 2.95 12.37
C LEU A 55 -0.99 3.39 13.39
N GLY A 56 -0.17 2.42 13.80
CA GLY A 56 0.75 2.52 14.94
C GLY A 56 1.70 3.71 14.90
N PRO A 57 2.60 3.86 15.88
CA PRO A 57 3.52 4.99 15.90
C PRO A 57 4.44 4.93 14.67
N MET A 58 4.14 5.78 13.68
CA MET A 58 4.90 5.99 12.48
C MET A 58 6.08 6.91 12.79
N SER A 59 7.27 6.54 12.34
CA SER A 59 8.45 7.39 12.50
C SER A 59 8.41 8.52 11.48
N ILE A 60 8.51 9.76 11.94
CA ILE A 60 8.74 10.94 11.11
C ILE A 60 10.25 11.14 11.00
N ASP A 61 10.76 11.23 9.78
CA ASP A 61 12.18 11.56 9.56
C ASP A 61 12.50 13.03 9.86
N GLU A 62 13.78 13.38 9.79
CA GLU A 62 14.29 14.74 10.01
C GLU A 62 13.83 15.78 8.99
N HIS A 63 13.20 15.34 7.89
CA HIS A 63 12.59 16.19 6.87
C HIS A 63 11.05 16.27 6.99
N GLY A 64 10.45 15.63 8.01
CA GLY A 64 9.01 15.60 8.17
C GLY A 64 8.30 14.59 7.27
N ASN A 65 9.03 13.63 6.69
CA ASN A 65 8.45 12.58 5.87
C ASN A 65 8.01 11.38 6.70
N ILE A 66 6.90 10.78 6.30
CA ILE A 66 6.37 9.57 6.93
C ILE A 66 6.42 8.44 5.91
N PRO A 67 7.29 7.42 6.10
CA PRO A 67 7.31 6.25 5.24
C PRO A 67 6.05 5.40 5.50
N MET A 68 5.35 5.05 4.43
CA MET A 68 4.18 4.16 4.46
C MET A 68 4.56 2.84 3.80
N GLY A 69 4.36 1.74 4.50
CA GLY A 69 4.70 0.41 4.01
C GLY A 69 3.59 -0.27 3.21
N PRO A 70 3.80 -1.55 2.87
CA PRO A 70 2.84 -2.39 2.17
C PRO A 70 1.47 -2.40 2.84
N GLU A 71 1.43 -2.40 4.18
CA GLU A 71 0.20 -2.37 4.97
C GLU A 71 -0.71 -1.17 4.67
N VAL A 72 -0.16 -0.11 4.07
CA VAL A 72 -0.93 1.01 3.54
C VAL A 72 -1.09 0.89 2.04
N VAL A 73 0.02 0.80 1.32
CA VAL A 73 0.07 0.88 -0.14
C VAL A 73 -0.79 -0.18 -0.81
N ASP A 74 -0.79 -1.40 -0.27
CA ASP A 74 -1.45 -2.56 -0.86
C ASP A 74 -2.99 -2.49 -0.78
N HIS A 75 -3.53 -1.63 0.08
CA HIS A 75 -4.97 -1.43 0.24
C HIS A 75 -5.49 -0.19 -0.50
N MET A 76 -4.61 0.57 -1.15
CA MET A 76 -4.97 1.81 -1.82
C MET A 76 -5.39 1.57 -3.27
N GLU A 77 -6.46 2.25 -3.67
CA GLU A 77 -6.86 2.33 -5.07
C GLU A 77 -6.41 3.68 -5.64
N VAL A 78 -6.06 3.70 -6.92
CA VAL A 78 -5.62 4.92 -7.62
C VAL A 78 -6.73 5.98 -7.56
N TYR A 79 -6.35 7.25 -7.37
CA TYR A 79 -7.25 8.39 -7.23
C TYR A 79 -8.23 8.28 -6.05
N THR A 80 -7.88 7.51 -5.02
CA THR A 80 -8.65 7.50 -3.79
C THR A 80 -8.52 8.84 -3.07
N ALA A 81 -9.65 9.51 -2.82
CA ALA A 81 -9.69 10.70 -1.96
C ALA A 81 -9.52 10.29 -0.48
N LEU A 82 -8.47 10.81 0.15
CA LEU A 82 -8.07 10.49 1.52
C LEU A 82 -8.17 11.71 2.42
N GLN A 83 -8.57 11.46 3.67
CA GLN A 83 -8.33 12.32 4.81
C GLN A 83 -7.32 11.61 5.70
N ILE A 84 -6.16 12.21 5.89
CA ILE A 84 -5.09 11.69 6.72
C ILE A 84 -5.02 12.55 7.98
N THR A 85 -5.25 11.97 9.14
CA THR A 85 -5.14 12.65 10.43
C THR A 85 -3.83 12.27 11.10
N ILE A 86 -3.00 13.26 11.42
CA ILE A 86 -1.71 13.07 12.11
C ILE A 86 -1.71 13.93 13.37
N SER A 87 -1.61 13.31 14.55
CA SER A 87 -1.61 14.03 15.83
C SER A 87 -2.77 15.04 16.00
N GLY A 88 -3.92 14.77 15.38
CA GLY A 88 -5.11 15.63 15.41
C GLY A 88 -5.20 16.67 14.29
N GLU A 89 -4.20 16.77 13.42
CA GLU A 89 -4.25 17.63 12.22
C GLU A 89 -4.72 16.84 11.00
N ASP A 90 -5.68 17.39 10.25
CA ASP A 90 -6.26 16.76 9.08
C ASP A 90 -5.62 17.27 7.78
N PHE A 91 -5.13 16.34 6.98
CA PHE A 91 -4.60 16.55 5.65
C PHE A 91 -5.53 15.92 4.63
N TYR A 92 -5.81 16.63 3.54
CA TYR A 92 -6.72 16.19 2.48
C TYR A 92 -5.95 16.07 1.19
N LEU A 93 -5.88 14.86 0.64
CA LEU A 93 -5.10 14.57 -0.57
C LEU A 93 -5.66 13.36 -1.30
N GLU A 94 -5.16 13.11 -2.50
CA GLU A 94 -5.54 11.97 -3.33
C GLU A 94 -4.37 10.99 -3.47
N TRP A 95 -4.68 9.71 -3.47
CA TRP A 95 -3.69 8.67 -3.73
C TRP A 95 -3.27 8.70 -5.22
N PRO A 96 -1.97 8.85 -5.54
CA PRO A 96 -1.52 8.99 -6.91
C PRO A 96 -1.47 7.64 -7.67
N ASP A 97 -1.37 7.70 -8.99
CA ASP A 97 -1.30 6.53 -9.89
C ASP A 97 0.11 5.97 -10.10
N ASN A 98 1.14 6.71 -9.68
CA ASN A 98 2.55 6.34 -9.86
C ASN A 98 3.13 5.50 -8.71
N ILE A 99 2.33 5.13 -7.70
CA ILE A 99 2.74 4.27 -6.60
C ILE A 99 2.36 2.83 -6.92
N LEU A 100 3.38 1.99 -7.09
CA LEU A 100 3.20 0.57 -7.32
C LEU A 100 2.91 -0.17 -6.01
N GLY A 101 1.96 -1.09 -6.04
CA GLY A 101 1.73 -2.07 -4.96
C GLY A 101 2.92 -2.99 -4.75
N SER A 102 2.91 -3.76 -3.66
CA SER A 102 4.00 -4.69 -3.37
C SER A 102 4.17 -5.74 -4.48
N PRO A 103 5.40 -6.15 -4.82
CA PRO A 103 5.65 -7.22 -5.81
C PRO A 103 4.93 -8.53 -5.48
N ALA A 104 4.73 -8.82 -4.19
CA ALA A 104 3.95 -9.98 -3.73
C ALA A 104 2.49 -9.93 -4.20
N LEU A 105 1.91 -8.72 -4.32
CA LEU A 105 0.58 -8.50 -4.89
C LEU A 105 0.59 -8.34 -6.41
N ALA A 106 1.71 -8.00 -7.05
CA ALA A 106 1.81 -7.99 -8.51
C ALA A 106 1.60 -9.40 -9.12
N GLY A 107 1.91 -10.46 -8.36
CA GLY A 107 1.53 -11.84 -8.69
C GLY A 107 0.03 -12.16 -8.48
N LEU A 108 -0.73 -11.25 -7.88
CA LEU A 108 -2.16 -11.37 -7.54
C LEU A 108 -3.05 -10.39 -8.33
N GLY A 109 -2.47 -9.59 -9.23
CA GLY A 109 -3.11 -8.46 -9.92
C GLY A 109 -3.63 -8.70 -11.34
N GLY A 110 -3.89 -9.95 -11.75
CA GLY A 110 -4.75 -10.20 -12.90
C GLY A 110 -6.21 -9.96 -12.50
N ILE A 111 -6.68 -8.72 -12.61
CA ILE A 111 -8.09 -8.28 -12.55
C ILE A 111 -8.97 -9.12 -11.60
N GLY A 112 -9.00 -8.76 -10.31
CA GLY A 112 -10.04 -9.15 -9.35
C GLY A 112 -10.13 -10.64 -9.01
N ILE A 113 -10.09 -10.96 -7.71
CA ILE A 113 -10.56 -12.25 -7.15
C ILE A 113 -10.12 -13.53 -7.88
N THR A 114 -8.91 -14.03 -7.67
CA THR A 114 -8.73 -15.48 -7.43
C THR A 114 -7.45 -15.75 -6.65
N LYS A 115 -7.58 -16.59 -5.62
CA LYS A 115 -6.48 -17.22 -4.87
C LYS A 115 -5.46 -17.83 -5.85
N PRO A 116 -4.15 -17.68 -5.62
CA PRO A 116 -3.16 -18.47 -6.33
C PRO A 116 -3.19 -19.87 -5.72
N MET A 117 -3.79 -20.83 -6.43
CA MET A 117 -3.47 -22.23 -6.19
C MET A 117 -2.07 -22.49 -6.76
N THR A 118 -1.14 -22.66 -5.81
CA THR A 118 -0.13 -23.71 -5.81
C THR A 118 0.85 -23.75 -6.99
N LYS A 119 2.05 -23.24 -6.71
CA LYS A 119 3.31 -23.76 -7.25
C LYS A 119 3.36 -25.28 -7.11
N THR A 120 3.34 -26.01 -8.23
CA THR A 120 4.10 -27.26 -8.38
C THR A 120 4.41 -27.44 -9.86
N GLU A 121 5.43 -26.73 -10.33
CA GLU A 121 6.22 -27.19 -11.46
C GLU A 121 7.03 -28.38 -10.95
N LYS A 122 6.47 -29.57 -11.16
CA LYS A 122 7.24 -30.80 -11.34
C LYS A 122 6.83 -31.30 -12.71
N GLU A 123 7.68 -31.05 -13.70
CA GLU A 123 7.60 -31.68 -15.01
C GLU A 123 7.41 -33.20 -14.83
N PRO A 124 6.35 -33.82 -15.35
CA PRO A 124 6.43 -35.21 -15.73
C PRO A 124 7.12 -35.24 -17.09
N VAL A 125 8.36 -35.73 -17.10
CA VAL A 125 9.07 -36.16 -18.31
C VAL A 125 8.11 -36.99 -19.16
N LEU A 126 7.75 -36.47 -20.34
CA LEU A 126 7.05 -37.21 -21.37
C LEU A 126 7.94 -38.36 -21.82
N GLN A 127 7.81 -39.51 -21.15
CA GLN A 127 8.34 -40.76 -21.66
C GLN A 127 7.43 -41.19 -22.82
N ALA A 128 7.84 -40.78 -24.02
CA ALA A 128 7.26 -41.25 -25.27
C ALA A 128 7.30 -42.78 -25.28
N LYS A 129 6.12 -43.38 -25.33
CA LYS A 129 5.93 -44.79 -25.65
C LYS A 129 5.63 -44.79 -27.14
N GLU A 130 6.63 -45.16 -27.94
CA GLU A 130 6.42 -45.46 -29.36
C GLU A 130 5.35 -46.57 -29.48
N PRO A 131 4.33 -46.42 -30.35
CA PRO A 131 3.46 -47.51 -30.73
C PRO A 131 4.09 -48.33 -31.88
N LEU A 132 3.92 -49.66 -31.77
CA LEU A 132 4.35 -50.76 -32.63
C LEU A 132 4.47 -50.50 -34.15
N MET A 133 5.54 -51.06 -34.73
CA MET A 133 5.45 -52.14 -35.75
C MET A 133 6.52 -53.20 -35.51
#